data_AF-A2WQX8-F1
#
_entry.id   AF-A2WQX8-F1
#
_cell.length_a   1.000
_cell.length_b   1.000
_cell.length_c   1.000
_cell.angle_alpha   90.00
_cell.angle_beta   90.00
_cell.angle_gamma   90.00
#
_symmetry.space_group_name_H-M   'P 1'
#
loop_
_entity.id
_entity.type
_entity.pdbx_description
1 polymer ?
#
loop_
_entity_poly.entity_id
_entity_poly.type
_entity_poly.pdbx_seq_one_letter_code
_entity_poly.pdbx_strand_id
1 'polypeptide(L)'
;MDESKEDEAIGELSQAIAFRADLQLLHLRAAFFDSMGDNANTLRDCEAALCLDPTHGSSSTYPNFSFGWINVKDVALAHILAYEVPSANGRYCMVERVVHYSELVQIIREMYPNIPLPDKCADDKPSVPIYQVSKEKIKSLGLELTPLHTSIKETIESLKEKGFVTFDSSNL
;
A
#
# COMPACT_ATOMS: atom_id res chain seq x y z
N MET A 1 6.72 29.16 16.39
CA MET A 1 5.37 29.62 16.00
C MET A 1 4.65 30.02 17.27
N ASP A 2 3.61 30.84 17.21
CA ASP A 2 2.85 31.23 18.40
C ASP A 2 1.82 30.13 18.68
N GLU A 3 2.05 29.28 19.68
CA GLU A 3 1.20 28.12 20.04
C GLU A 3 -0.27 28.54 20.20
N SER A 4 -0.52 29.76 20.70
CA SER A 4 -1.86 30.31 20.86
C SER A 4 -2.65 30.44 19.55
N LYS A 5 -1.97 30.56 18.40
CA LYS A 5 -2.62 30.69 17.09
C LYS A 5 -2.91 29.34 16.43
N GLU A 6 -2.15 28.32 16.77
CA GLU A 6 -2.38 26.95 16.29
C GLU A 6 -3.63 26.37 16.97
N ASP A 7 -3.79 26.59 18.28
CA ASP A 7 -4.99 26.18 19.03
C ASP A 7 -6.27 26.84 18.49
N GLU A 8 -6.23 28.13 18.17
CA GLU A 8 -7.36 28.86 17.59
C GLU A 8 -7.71 28.31 16.20
N ALA A 9 -6.71 28.09 15.35
CA ALA A 9 -6.90 27.51 14.02
C ALA A 9 -7.50 26.09 14.08
N ILE A 10 -7.02 25.25 15.00
CA ILE A 10 -7.59 23.92 15.23
C ILE A 10 -9.04 24.02 15.70
N GLY A 11 -9.36 25.00 16.56
CA GLY A 11 -10.72 25.27 17.02
C GLY A 11 -11.67 25.61 15.86
N GLU A 12 -11.26 26.51 14.98
CA GLU A 12 -12.04 26.89 13.79
C GLU A 12 -12.22 25.72 12.82
N LEU A 13 -11.13 25.00 12.51
CA LEU A 13 -11.17 23.81 11.65
C LEU A 13 -12.09 22.74 12.23
N SER A 14 -12.08 22.56 13.55
CA SER A 14 -12.95 21.60 14.23
C SER A 14 -14.43 21.96 14.11
N GLN A 15 -14.78 23.25 14.20
CA GLN A 15 -16.16 23.70 13.95
C GLN A 15 -16.56 23.50 12.49
N ALA A 16 -15.67 23.80 11.53
CA ALA A 16 -15.93 23.61 10.11
C ALA A 16 -16.14 22.13 9.75
N ILE A 17 -15.29 21.24 10.25
CA ILE A 17 -15.39 19.79 10.06
C ILE A 17 -16.67 19.24 10.69
N ALA A 18 -17.08 19.74 11.86
CA ALA A 18 -18.33 19.35 12.50
C ALA A 18 -19.57 19.74 11.70
N PHE A 19 -19.50 20.85 10.94
CA PHE A 19 -20.58 21.27 10.04
C PHE A 19 -20.60 20.45 8.74
N ARG A 20 -19.43 20.21 8.13
CA ARG A 20 -19.26 19.36 6.95
C ARG A 20 -17.84 18.82 6.93
N ALA A 21 -17.72 17.50 7.01
CA ALA A 21 -16.43 16.85 6.84
C ALA A 21 -15.96 16.99 5.39
N ASP A 22 -14.74 17.52 5.21
CA ASP A 22 -14.12 17.77 3.92
C ASP A 22 -12.65 17.33 3.98
N LEU A 23 -12.17 16.72 2.90
CA LEU A 23 -10.83 16.15 2.81
C LEU A 23 -9.74 17.20 3.05
N GLN A 24 -9.91 18.41 2.54
CA GLN A 24 -8.92 19.48 2.68
C GLN A 24 -8.87 20.00 4.11
N LEU A 25 -10.03 20.10 4.78
CA LEU A 25 -10.10 20.54 6.17
C LEU A 25 -9.47 19.53 7.13
N LEU A 26 -9.67 18.24 6.89
CA LEU A 26 -9.05 17.18 7.68
C LEU A 26 -7.53 17.14 7.51
N HIS A 27 -7.03 17.23 6.27
CA HIS A 27 -5.58 17.31 6.02
C HIS A 27 -4.95 18.57 6.64
N LEU A 28 -5.65 19.71 6.54
CA LEU A 28 -5.16 20.95 7.11
C LEU A 28 -5.09 20.87 8.64
N ARG A 29 -6.09 20.30 9.30
CA ARG A 29 -6.08 20.12 10.76
C ARG A 29 -5.04 19.08 11.20
N ALA A 30 -4.85 18.00 10.44
CA ALA A 30 -3.77 17.04 10.66
C ALA A 30 -2.38 17.72 10.62
N ALA A 31 -2.15 18.63 9.67
CA ALA A 31 -0.88 19.36 9.56
C ALA A 31 -0.61 20.26 10.77
N PHE A 32 -1.65 20.87 11.36
CA PHE A 32 -1.52 21.63 12.60
C PHE A 32 -1.24 20.73 13.82
N PHE A 33 -1.88 19.56 13.92
CA PHE A 33 -1.55 18.61 14.98
C PHE A 33 -0.11 18.09 14.86
N ASP A 34 0.36 17.85 13.63
CA ASP A 34 1.73 17.40 13.36
C ASP A 34 2.77 18.48 13.75
N SER A 35 2.51 19.76 13.43
CA SER A 35 3.41 20.85 13.83
C SER A 35 3.53 21.02 15.35
N MET A 36 2.50 20.65 16.10
CA MET A 36 2.49 20.64 17.56
C MET A 36 3.01 19.32 18.18
N GLY A 37 3.32 18.31 17.35
CA GLY A 37 3.77 17.00 17.81
C GLY A 37 2.67 16.09 18.36
N ASP A 38 1.39 16.42 18.12
CA ASP A 38 0.24 15.62 18.52
C ASP A 38 -0.07 14.52 17.47
N ASN A 39 0.79 13.50 17.48
CA ASN A 39 0.70 12.38 16.54
C ASN A 39 -0.64 11.63 16.61
N ALA A 40 -1.31 11.63 17.77
CA ALA A 40 -2.57 10.91 17.95
C ALA A 40 -3.70 11.58 17.16
N ASN A 41 -3.80 12.91 17.25
CA ASN A 41 -4.82 13.65 16.51
C ASN A 41 -4.47 13.81 15.02
N THR A 42 -3.19 13.91 14.66
CA THR A 42 -2.72 13.82 13.26
C THR A 42 -3.19 12.53 12.60
N LEU A 43 -2.93 11.39 13.24
CA LEU A 43 -3.32 10.08 12.69
C LEU A 43 -4.83 9.97 12.53
N ARG A 44 -5.60 10.43 13.52
CA ARG A 44 -7.06 10.39 13.48
C ARG A 44 -7.65 11.17 12.32
N ASP A 45 -7.12 12.35 12.02
CA ASP A 45 -7.58 13.17 10.90
C ASP A 45 -7.17 12.59 9.55
N CYS A 46 -5.97 11.99 9.45
CA CYS A 46 -5.56 11.23 8.29
C CYS A 46 -6.48 10.02 8.05
N GLU A 47 -6.82 9.25 9.09
CA GLU A 47 -7.77 8.14 8.98
C GLU A 47 -9.17 8.59 8.53
N ALA A 48 -9.67 9.71 9.09
CA ALA A 48 -10.93 10.29 8.67
C ALA A 48 -10.91 10.78 7.22
N ALA A 49 -9.79 11.38 6.78
CA ALA A 49 -9.57 11.81 5.40
C ALA A 49 -9.60 10.61 4.45
N LEU A 50 -8.92 9.53 4.83
CA LEU A 50 -8.94 8.26 4.12
C LEU A 50 -10.35 7.62 4.08
N CYS A 51 -11.19 7.81 5.10
CA CYS A 51 -12.59 7.36 5.04
C CYS A 51 -13.45 8.19 4.07
N LEU A 52 -13.10 9.46 3.83
CA LEU A 52 -13.80 10.35 2.90
C LEU A 52 -13.30 10.24 1.47
N ASP A 53 -12.09 9.71 1.25
CA ASP A 53 -11.57 9.48 -0.08
C ASP A 53 -12.34 8.30 -0.71
N PRO A 54 -13.13 8.54 -1.79
CA PRO A 54 -13.90 7.49 -2.45
C PRO A 54 -13.01 6.40 -3.08
N THR A 55 -11.70 6.62 -3.18
CA THR A 55 -10.71 5.63 -3.62
C THR A 55 -10.15 4.78 -2.49
N HIS A 56 -10.39 5.14 -1.22
CA HIS A 56 -9.80 4.51 -0.04
C HIS A 56 -10.81 3.70 0.80
N GLY A 57 -12.10 3.75 0.49
CA GLY A 57 -13.06 2.75 0.99
C GLY A 57 -12.71 1.33 0.52
N SER A 58 -13.35 0.31 1.10
CA SER A 58 -13.48 -1.01 0.46
C SER A 58 -14.11 -0.82 -0.93
N SER A 59 -13.27 -0.53 -1.92
CA SER A 59 -13.72 -0.39 -3.30
C SER A 59 -14.31 -1.73 -3.69
N SER A 60 -15.57 -1.72 -4.11
CA SER A 60 -16.24 -2.89 -4.71
C SER A 60 -15.58 -3.32 -6.03
N THR A 61 -14.57 -2.57 -6.48
CA THR A 61 -13.81 -2.84 -7.70
C THR A 61 -12.30 -2.85 -7.48
N TYR A 62 -11.58 -3.66 -8.26
CA TYR A 62 -10.12 -3.58 -8.37
C TYR A 62 -9.74 -2.75 -9.61
N PRO A 63 -8.61 -2.04 -9.61
CA PRO A 63 -8.28 -1.12 -10.70
C PRO A 63 -7.76 -1.86 -11.95
N ASN A 64 -7.99 -1.29 -13.14
CA ASN A 64 -7.52 -1.85 -14.42
C ASN A 64 -6.05 -1.48 -14.68
N PHE A 65 -5.13 -2.09 -13.94
CA PHE A 65 -3.69 -1.85 -14.07
C PHE A 65 -2.88 -3.13 -13.90
N SER A 66 -1.69 -3.15 -14.52
CA SER A 66 -0.70 -4.20 -14.38
C SER A 66 0.60 -3.63 -13.81
N PHE A 67 1.10 -4.23 -12.73
CA PHE A 67 2.32 -3.78 -12.05
C PHE A 67 3.32 -4.92 -11.90
N GLY A 68 4.61 -4.55 -11.88
CA GLY A 68 5.70 -5.43 -11.49
C GLY A 68 5.83 -5.52 -9.98
N TRP A 69 5.88 -6.73 -9.46
CA TRP A 69 5.97 -7.04 -8.04
C TRP A 69 7.32 -7.68 -7.69
N ILE A 70 7.83 -7.38 -6.50
CA ILE A 70 9.08 -7.90 -5.96
C ILE A 70 8.99 -7.97 -4.43
N ASN A 71 9.66 -8.94 -3.79
CA ASN A 71 9.72 -9.00 -2.34
C ASN A 71 10.72 -7.95 -1.81
N VAL A 72 10.36 -7.29 -0.70
CA VAL A 72 11.23 -6.28 -0.06
C VAL A 72 12.57 -6.86 0.41
N LYS A 73 12.62 -8.13 0.83
CA LYS A 73 13.85 -8.82 1.22
C LYS A 73 14.78 -9.01 0.02
N ASP A 74 14.23 -9.35 -1.14
CA ASP A 74 15.00 -9.48 -2.39
C ASP A 74 15.60 -8.13 -2.80
N VAL A 75 14.85 -7.03 -2.63
CA VAL A 75 15.36 -5.67 -2.88
C VAL A 75 16.50 -5.35 -1.92
N ALA A 76 16.37 -5.60 -0.63
CA ALA A 76 17.43 -5.34 0.34
C ALA A 76 18.69 -6.17 0.03
N LEU A 77 18.54 -7.47 -0.25
CA LEU A 77 19.65 -8.35 -0.58
C LEU A 77 20.31 -7.96 -1.91
N ALA A 78 19.53 -7.55 -2.91
CA ALA A 78 20.06 -7.04 -4.18
C ALA A 78 20.96 -5.82 -3.99
N HIS A 79 20.62 -4.91 -3.08
CA HIS A 79 21.46 -3.74 -2.78
C HIS A 79 22.79 -4.15 -2.15
N ILE A 80 22.76 -5.11 -1.20
CA ILE A 80 23.97 -5.66 -0.58
C ILE A 80 24.85 -6.31 -1.65
N LEU A 81 24.29 -7.21 -2.46
CA LEU A 81 25.03 -7.92 -3.50
C LEU A 81 25.60 -6.98 -4.56
N ALA A 82 24.83 -5.97 -4.99
CA ALA A 82 25.31 -4.99 -5.96
C ALA A 82 26.46 -4.14 -5.43
N TYR A 83 26.57 -3.97 -4.11
CA TYR A 83 27.67 -3.29 -3.46
C TYR A 83 28.89 -4.20 -3.25
N GLU A 84 28.67 -5.44 -2.80
CA GLU A 84 29.74 -6.35 -2.39
C GLU A 84 30.38 -7.11 -3.55
N VAL A 85 29.63 -7.41 -4.61
CA VAL A 85 30.14 -8.17 -5.76
C VAL A 85 30.97 -7.24 -6.65
N PRO A 86 32.30 -7.42 -6.77
CA PRO A 86 33.17 -6.46 -7.47
C PRO A 86 32.88 -6.32 -8.97
N SER A 87 32.28 -7.34 -9.58
CA SER A 87 31.88 -7.33 -10.99
C SER A 87 30.50 -6.69 -11.24
N ALA A 88 29.76 -6.36 -10.18
CA ALA A 88 28.45 -5.71 -10.30
C ALA A 88 28.59 -4.33 -10.96
N ASN A 89 27.74 -4.03 -11.93
CA ASN A 89 27.82 -2.77 -12.67
C ASN A 89 26.50 -2.41 -13.35
N GLY A 90 26.31 -1.13 -13.66
CA GLY A 90 25.14 -0.62 -14.40
C GLY A 90 23.83 -0.78 -13.61
N ARG A 91 22.72 -1.00 -14.32
CA ARG A 91 21.35 -1.05 -13.75
C ARG A 91 20.84 -2.47 -13.58
N TYR A 92 20.09 -2.73 -12.52
CA TYR A 92 19.44 -4.02 -12.22
C TYR A 92 17.92 -3.81 -12.11
N CYS A 93 17.13 -4.53 -12.90
CA CYS A 93 15.67 -4.49 -12.79
C CYS A 93 15.21 -5.44 -11.67
N MET A 94 14.39 -4.93 -10.75
CA MET A 94 13.88 -5.67 -9.60
C MET A 94 12.38 -5.94 -9.75
N VAL A 95 12.04 -6.96 -10.53
CA VAL A 95 10.66 -7.42 -10.73
C VAL A 95 10.66 -8.95 -10.80
N GLU A 96 9.95 -9.60 -9.88
CA GLU A 96 9.70 -11.03 -9.94
C GLU A 96 8.57 -11.30 -10.94
N ARG A 97 7.42 -10.65 -10.85
CA ARG A 97 6.34 -10.91 -11.80
C ARG A 97 5.53 -9.66 -12.06
N VAL A 98 5.14 -9.46 -13.32
CA VAL A 98 4.13 -8.46 -13.68
C VAL A 98 2.77 -9.16 -13.70
N VAL A 99 1.83 -8.68 -12.89
CA VAL A 99 0.45 -9.21 -12.88
C VAL A 99 -0.55 -8.05 -12.94
N HIS A 100 -1.69 -8.33 -13.56
CA HIS A 100 -2.86 -7.48 -13.49
C HIS A 100 -3.56 -7.63 -12.13
N TYR A 101 -4.25 -6.60 -11.66
CA TYR A 101 -4.98 -6.67 -10.38
C TYR A 101 -6.01 -7.81 -10.30
N SER A 102 -6.62 -8.21 -11.42
CA SER A 102 -7.54 -9.37 -11.43
C SER A 102 -6.83 -10.66 -11.01
N GLU A 103 -5.58 -10.85 -11.43
CA GLU A 103 -4.78 -12.01 -11.04
C GLU A 103 -4.30 -11.89 -9.59
N LEU A 104 -3.94 -10.69 -9.13
CA LEU A 104 -3.62 -10.46 -7.72
C LEU A 104 -4.79 -10.85 -6.81
N VAL A 105 -6.01 -10.40 -7.15
CA VAL A 105 -7.24 -10.77 -6.44
C VAL A 105 -7.45 -12.27 -6.44
N GLN A 106 -7.24 -12.94 -7.58
CA GLN A 106 -7.34 -14.40 -7.66
C GLN A 106 -6.34 -15.11 -6.74
N ILE A 107 -5.07 -14.72 -6.77
CA ILE A 107 -4.01 -15.30 -5.92
C ILE A 107 -4.38 -15.15 -4.44
N ILE A 108 -4.88 -13.97 -4.03
CA ILE A 108 -5.31 -13.76 -2.64
C ILE A 108 -6.51 -14.63 -2.31
N ARG A 109 -7.51 -14.71 -3.20
CA ARG A 109 -8.73 -15.52 -3.00
C ARG A 109 -8.40 -17.01 -2.84
N GLU A 110 -7.44 -17.53 -3.59
CA GLU A 110 -6.97 -18.91 -3.50
C GLU A 110 -6.29 -19.21 -2.16
N MET A 111 -5.49 -18.28 -1.62
CA MET A 111 -4.82 -18.44 -0.32
C MET A 111 -5.73 -18.13 0.87
N TYR A 112 -6.65 -17.18 0.71
CA TYR A 112 -7.42 -16.56 1.78
C TYR A 112 -8.87 -16.33 1.33
N PRO A 113 -9.69 -17.40 1.20
CA PRO A 113 -11.03 -17.32 0.63
C PRO A 113 -12.02 -16.48 1.45
N ASN A 114 -11.72 -16.25 2.73
CA ASN A 114 -12.59 -15.48 3.63
C ASN A 114 -12.30 -13.97 3.62
N ILE A 115 -11.27 -13.51 2.89
CA ILE A 115 -11.01 -12.08 2.75
C ILE A 115 -12.04 -11.50 1.77
N PRO A 116 -12.82 -10.47 2.17
CA PRO A 116 -13.71 -9.80 1.24
C PRO A 116 -12.87 -9.05 0.20
N LEU A 117 -12.89 -9.54 -1.04
CA LEU A 117 -12.18 -8.95 -2.16
C LEU A 117 -13.17 -8.48 -3.24
N PRO A 118 -12.82 -7.42 -4.00
CA PRO A 118 -13.65 -6.98 -5.12
C PRO A 118 -13.69 -8.02 -6.25
N ASP A 119 -14.87 -8.23 -6.82
CA ASP A 119 -15.07 -9.16 -7.94
C ASP A 119 -15.08 -8.46 -9.31
N LYS A 120 -15.18 -7.13 -9.35
CA LYS A 120 -15.33 -6.36 -10.59
C LYS A 120 -14.12 -5.46 -10.86
N CYS A 121 -13.78 -5.26 -12.11
CA CYS A 121 -12.82 -4.22 -12.50
C CYS A 121 -13.45 -2.81 -12.40
N ALA A 122 -12.62 -1.80 -12.15
CA ALA A 122 -13.05 -0.41 -11.99
C ALA A 122 -13.59 0.21 -13.29
N ASP A 123 -13.18 -0.29 -14.45
CA ASP A 123 -13.75 0.07 -15.74
C ASP A 123 -13.96 -1.15 -16.64
N ASP A 124 -14.77 -0.97 -17.69
CA ASP A 124 -15.11 -2.01 -18.67
C ASP A 124 -14.14 -2.00 -19.88
N LYS A 125 -12.96 -1.38 -19.74
CA LYS A 125 -11.97 -1.34 -20.83
C LYS A 125 -11.22 -2.68 -20.93
N PRO A 126 -10.58 -2.96 -22.08
CA PRO A 126 -9.66 -4.09 -22.17
C PRO A 126 -8.63 -4.05 -21.04
N SER A 127 -8.33 -5.21 -20.46
CA SER A 127 -7.35 -5.31 -19.38
C SER A 127 -5.99 -4.82 -19.84
N VAL A 128 -5.33 -4.02 -19.00
CA VAL A 128 -3.96 -3.55 -19.29
C VAL A 128 -3.03 -4.76 -19.44
N PRO A 129 -2.34 -4.91 -20.58
CA PRO A 129 -1.54 -6.09 -20.86
C PRO A 129 -0.37 -6.22 -19.88
N ILE A 130 -0.02 -7.45 -19.54
CA ILE A 130 1.22 -7.76 -18.83
C ILE A 130 2.40 -7.76 -19.81
N TYR A 131 3.59 -7.57 -19.27
CA TYR A 131 4.85 -7.64 -20.00
C TYR A 131 5.89 -8.38 -19.14
N GLN A 132 6.98 -8.80 -19.78
CA GLN A 132 8.07 -9.47 -19.07
C GLN A 132 9.20 -8.49 -18.77
N VAL A 133 9.81 -8.66 -17.60
CA VAL A 133 11.00 -7.91 -17.18
C VAL A 133 12.16 -8.90 -17.07
N SER A 134 13.30 -8.57 -17.67
CA SER A 134 14.47 -9.45 -17.59
C SER A 134 14.96 -9.57 -16.15
N LYS A 135 15.19 -10.82 -15.73
CA LYS A 135 15.74 -11.19 -14.42
C LYS A 135 17.19 -11.65 -14.51
N GLU A 136 17.77 -11.68 -15.71
CA GLU A 136 19.08 -12.30 -15.95
C GLU A 136 20.19 -11.63 -15.12
N LYS A 137 20.18 -10.31 -15.08
CA LYS A 137 21.23 -9.55 -14.41
C LYS A 137 21.16 -9.66 -12.89
N ILE A 138 19.95 -9.74 -12.32
CA ILE A 138 19.84 -9.94 -10.87
C ILE A 138 20.22 -11.37 -10.48
N LYS A 139 19.85 -12.36 -11.31
CA LYS A 139 20.30 -13.74 -11.14
C LYS A 139 21.82 -13.89 -11.28
N SER A 140 22.49 -13.08 -12.11
CA SER A 140 23.96 -13.11 -12.22
C SER A 140 24.67 -12.65 -10.95
N LEU A 141 23.97 -11.98 -10.01
CA LEU A 141 24.50 -11.69 -8.67
C LEU A 141 24.29 -12.86 -7.68
N GLY A 142 23.71 -13.98 -8.11
CA GLY A 142 23.40 -15.13 -7.26
C GLY A 142 22.08 -14.99 -6.50
N LEU A 143 21.23 -14.01 -6.83
CA LEU A 143 19.94 -13.82 -6.19
C LEU A 143 18.85 -14.68 -6.85
N GLU A 144 18.22 -15.55 -6.06
CA GLU A 144 16.96 -16.21 -6.41
C GLU A 144 15.79 -15.38 -5.87
N LEU A 145 14.85 -15.01 -6.75
CA LEU A 145 13.73 -14.14 -6.38
C LEU A 145 12.63 -14.92 -5.67
N THR A 146 12.07 -14.32 -4.63
CA THR A 146 10.96 -14.85 -3.87
C THR A 146 9.68 -14.80 -4.70
N PRO A 147 8.99 -15.94 -4.95
CA PRO A 147 7.77 -15.97 -5.75
C PRO A 147 6.69 -15.01 -5.24
N LEU A 148 5.93 -14.40 -6.16
CA LEU A 148 4.87 -13.45 -5.83
C LEU A 148 3.87 -13.98 -4.79
N HIS A 149 3.43 -15.23 -4.91
CA HIS A 149 2.52 -15.88 -3.94
C HIS A 149 3.08 -15.83 -2.51
N THR A 150 4.36 -16.15 -2.32
CA THR A 150 5.02 -16.09 -1.01
C THR A 150 5.05 -14.66 -0.48
N SER A 151 5.37 -13.69 -1.33
CA SER A 151 5.41 -12.27 -0.95
C SER A 151 4.04 -11.73 -0.51
N ILE A 152 2.98 -12.11 -1.22
CA ILE A 152 1.60 -11.73 -0.86
C ILE A 152 1.21 -12.37 0.48
N LYS A 153 1.52 -13.67 0.67
CA LYS A 153 1.28 -14.37 1.93
C LYS A 153 1.97 -13.69 3.11
N GLU A 154 3.26 -13.41 3.00
CA GLU A 154 4.03 -12.71 4.04
C GLU A 154 3.45 -11.32 4.34
N THR A 155 2.97 -10.60 3.31
CA THR A 155 2.34 -9.28 3.47
C THR A 155 1.04 -9.40 4.27
N ILE A 156 0.16 -10.33 3.90
CA ILE A 156 -1.14 -10.52 4.58
C ILE A 156 -0.92 -10.97 6.03
N GLU A 157 -0.02 -11.92 6.29
CA GLU A 157 0.30 -12.32 7.66
C GLU A 157 0.89 -11.17 8.48
N SER A 158 1.79 -10.36 7.90
CA SER A 158 2.34 -9.19 8.59
C SER A 158 1.27 -8.14 8.92
N LEU A 159 0.31 -7.92 8.03
CA LEU A 159 -0.84 -7.03 8.28
C LEU A 159 -1.73 -7.55 9.42
N LYS A 160 -1.95 -8.88 9.48
CA LYS A 160 -2.71 -9.52 10.57
C LYS A 160 -1.97 -9.42 11.90
N GLU A 161 -0.69 -9.77 11.92
CA GLU A 161 0.16 -9.72 13.12
C GLU A 161 0.23 -8.32 13.74
N LYS A 162 0.19 -7.27 12.90
CA LYS A 162 0.21 -5.88 13.33
C LYS A 162 -1.17 -5.30 13.61
N GLY A 163 -2.24 -6.08 13.44
CA GLY A 163 -3.62 -5.65 13.73
C GLY A 163 -4.22 -4.69 12.71
N PHE A 164 -3.62 -4.55 11.52
CA PHE A 164 -4.18 -3.69 10.45
C PHE A 164 -5.36 -4.33 9.73
N VAL A 165 -5.46 -5.65 9.77
CA VAL A 165 -6.57 -6.41 9.19
C VAL A 165 -7.01 -7.51 10.15
N THR A 166 -8.32 -7.64 10.34
CA THR A 166 -8.95 -8.75 11.05
C THR A 166 -9.82 -9.51 10.07
N PHE A 167 -9.58 -10.81 9.94
CA PHE A 167 -10.42 -11.69 9.14
C PHE A 167 -11.09 -12.66 10.09
N ASP A 168 -12.42 -12.62 10.16
CA ASP A 168 -13.17 -13.51 11.04
C ASP A 168 -12.92 -14.97 10.62
N SER A 169 -12.28 -15.73 11.51
CA SER A 169 -12.11 -17.18 11.39
C SER A 169 -13.35 -17.96 11.89
N SER A 170 -14.43 -17.27 12.25
CA SER A 170 -15.67 -17.88 12.74
C SER A 170 -16.62 -18.23 11.60
N ASN A 171 -16.33 -19.35 10.92
CA ASN A 171 -17.30 -20.24 10.27
C ASN A 171 -16.61 -21.58 9.93
N LEU A 172 -15.90 -22.15 10.92
CA LEU A 172 -15.51 -23.56 10.94
C LEU A 172 -16.57 -24.35 11.74
#